data_AF-A0A962YL64-F1
#
_entry.id   AF-A0A962YL64-F1
#
_cell.length_a   1.000
_cell.length_b   1.000
_cell.length_c   1.000
_cell.angle_alpha   90.00
_cell.angle_beta   90.00
_cell.angle_gamma   90.00
#
_symmetry.space_group_name_H-M   'P 1'
#
loop_
_entity.id
_entity.type
_entity.pdbx_description
1 polymer ?
#
loop_
_entity_poly.entity_id
_entity_poly.type
_entity_poly.pdbx_seq_one_letter_code
_entity_poly.pdbx_strand_id
1 'polypeptide(L)' 'MNRIIIVGGGVIGLLTAHELASAGHAVTLFERGE' A
#
# COMPACT_ATOMS: atom_id res chain seq x y z
N MET A 1 -13.73 -6.97 -2.75
CA MET A 1 -12.63 -6.15 -3.29
C MET A 1 -12.72 -4.81 -2.60
N ASN A 2 -11.67 -4.41 -1.88
CA ASN A 2 -11.68 -3.24 -1.01
C ASN A 2 -10.71 -2.20 -1.57
N ARG A 3 -11.03 -0.92 -1.42
CA ARG A 3 -10.12 0.18 -1.72
C ARG A 3 -9.38 0.56 -0.44
N ILE A 4 -8.06 0.50 -0.49
CA ILE A 4 -7.19 0.67 0.68
C ILE A 4 -6.17 1.77 0.38
N ILE A 5 -5.98 2.66 1.36
CA ILE A 5 -4.95 3.68 1.31
C ILE A 5 -3.88 3.36 2.35
N ILE A 6 -2.62 3.38 1.94
CA ILE A 6 -1.46 3.21 2.82
C ILE A 6 -0.67 4.52 2.82
N VAL A 7 -0.31 5.02 4.00
CA VAL A 7 0.51 6.22 4.18
C VAL A 7 1.83 5.81 4.83
N GLY A 8 2.94 6.12 4.16
CA GLY A 8 4.27 5.64 4.47
C GLY A 8 4.70 4.52 3.52
N GLY A 9 5.79 4.74 2.80
CA GLY A 9 6.50 3.86 1.87
C GLY A 9 7.82 3.31 2.42
N GLY A 10 8.00 3.31 3.75
CA GLY A 10 9.02 2.49 4.40
C GLY A 10 8.79 0.99 4.19
N VAL A 11 9.71 0.14 4.67
CA VAL A 11 9.69 -1.31 4.39
C VAL A 11 8.36 -1.99 4.74
N ILE A 12 7.75 -1.59 5.86
CA ILE A 12 6.46 -2.13 6.32
C ILE A 12 5.34 -1.69 5.37
N GLY A 13 5.32 -0.42 4.95
CA GLY A 13 4.29 0.12 4.06
C GLY A 13 4.31 -0.56 2.70
N LEU A 14 5.49 -0.79 2.14
CA LEU A 14 5.66 -1.48 0.86
C LEU A 14 5.25 -2.95 0.93
N LEU A 15 5.68 -3.68 1.96
CA LEU A 15 5.28 -5.09 2.17
C LEU A 15 3.77 -5.22 2.36
N THR A 16 3.17 -4.31 3.14
CA THR A 16 1.72 -4.29 3.36
C THR A 16 0.96 -4.00 2.06
N ALA A 17 1.43 -3.04 1.25
CA ALA A 17 0.84 -2.72 -0.03
C ALA A 17 0.92 -3.91 -1.00
N HIS A 18 2.07 -4.58 -1.03
CA HIS A 18 2.29 -5.75 -1.87
C HIS A 18 1.34 -6.89 -1.50
N GLU A 19 1.26 -7.26 -0.22
CA GLU A 19 0.42 -8.37 0.23
C GLU A 19 -1.07 -8.11 -0.06
N LEU A 20 -1.55 -6.89 0.20
CA LEU A 20 -2.93 -6.52 -0.06
C LEU A 20 -3.26 -6.45 -1.56
N ALA A 21 -2.31 -6.00 -2.38
CA ALA A 21 -2.48 -6.03 -3.84
C ALA A 21 -2.50 -7.46 -4.38
N SER A 22 -1.61 -8.34 -3.88
CA SER A 22 -1.58 -9.78 -4.21
C SER A 22 -2.87 -10.49 -3.81
N ALA A 23 -3.51 -10.07 -2.71
CA ALA A 23 -4.83 -10.55 -2.28
C ALA A 23 -6.01 -9.99 -3.12
N GLY A 24 -5.74 -9.16 -4.14
CA GLY A 24 -6.74 -8.61 -5.06
C GLY A 24 -7.43 -7.35 -4.56
N HIS A 25 -6.86 -6.62 -3.60
CA HIS A 25 -7.38 -5.33 -3.18
C HIS A 25 -6.85 -4.19 -4.07
N ALA A 26 -7.64 -3.14 -4.24
CA ALA A 26 -7.22 -1.93 -4.92
C ALA A 26 -6.47 -1.03 -3.93
N VAL A 27 -5.15 -1.02 -4.00
CA VAL A 27 -4.28 -0.30 -3.06
C VAL A 27 -3.74 0.98 -3.69
N THR A 28 -3.72 2.07 -2.93
CA THR A 28 -2.99 3.30 -3.25
C THR A 28 -2.05 3.62 -2.09
N LEU A 29 -0.75 3.73 -2.37
CA LEU A 29 0.26 4.06 -1.38
C LEU A 29 0.74 5.50 -1.59
N PHE A 30 0.81 6.26 -0.50
CA PHE A 30 1.41 7.58 -0.44
C PHE A 30 2.65 7.53 0.44
N GLU A 31 3.76 8.08 -0.04
CA GLU A 31 4.93 8.40 0.78
C GLU A 31 5.20 9.89 0.62
N ARG A 32 5.82 10.49 1.63
CA ARG A 32 6.38 11.83 1.53
C ARG A 32 7.47 11.82 0.46
N GLY A 33 7.12 12.29 -0.73
CA GLY A 33 8.10 12.70 -1.74
C GLY A 33 8.86 13.94 -1.28
N GLU A 34 9.98 14.24 -1.94
CA GLU A 34 10.41 15.64 -2.09
C GLU A 34 9.59 16.33 -3.17
#